data_AF-C2ESZ8-F1
#
_entry.id   AF-C2ESZ8-F1
#
_cell.length_a   1.000
_cell.length_b   1.000
_cell.length_c   1.000
_cell.angle_alpha   90.00
_cell.angle_beta   90.00
_cell.angle_gamma   90.00
#
_symmetry.space_group_name_H-M   'P 1'
#
loop_
_entity.id
_entity.type
_entity.pdbx_description
1 polymer ?
#
loop_
_entity_poly.entity_id
_entity_poly.type
_entity_poly.pdbx_seq_one_letter_code
_entity_poly.pdbx_strand_id
1 'polypeptide(L)' 'LEALMEFIVERERLDDPFEPEMILVQSTGMAQWLQMTLSQKFGIAANIDFPLPASFIWDMFVRVLPEIPKESA' A
#
# COMPACT_ATOMS: atom_id res chain seq x y z
N LEU A 1 3.79 1.63 15.28
CA LEU A 1 3.53 1.52 13.83
C LEU A 1 3.91 0.14 13.32
N GLU A 2 5.15 -0.32 13.53
CA GLU A 2 5.57 -1.71 13.22
C GLU A 2 4.61 -2.77 13.79
N ALA A 3 4.37 -2.75 15.10
CA ALA A 3 3.46 -3.69 15.75
C ALA A 3 2.00 -3.64 15.27
N LEU A 4 1.55 -2.51 14.69
CA LEU A 4 0.17 -2.38 14.19
C LEU A 4 0.05 -2.97 12.78
N MET A 5 1.02 -2.75 11.90
CA MET A 5 1.04 -3.42 10.58
C MET A 5 1.22 -4.93 10.74
N GLU A 6 2.08 -5.37 11.66
CA GLU A 6 2.24 -6.79 11.96
C GLU A 6 0.92 -7.43 12.34
N PHE A 7 0.17 -6.79 13.23
CA PHE A 7 -1.12 -7.29 13.68
C PHE A 7 -2.13 -7.40 12.55
N ILE A 8 -2.13 -6.45 11.61
CA ILE A 8 -3.08 -6.40 10.49
C ILE A 8 -2.73 -7.49 9.45
N VAL A 9 -1.48 -7.54 8.98
CA VAL A 9 -1.05 -8.50 7.94
C VAL A 9 -1.15 -9.96 8.41
N GLU A 10 -0.92 -10.22 9.70
CA GLU A 10 -0.94 -11.59 10.22
C GLU A 10 -2.37 -12.12 10.49
N ARG A 11 -3.34 -11.23 10.73
CA ARG A 11 -4.73 -11.63 11.08
C ARG A 11 -5.73 -11.55 9.94
N GLU A 12 -5.56 -10.59 9.04
CA GLU A 12 -6.48 -10.38 7.91
C GLU A 12 -5.69 -10.52 6.61
N ARG A 13 -5.44 -11.77 6.22
CA ARG A 13 -4.85 -12.04 4.91
C ARG A 13 -5.80 -11.62 3.80
N LEU A 14 -5.25 -11.03 2.75
CA LEU A 14 -5.99 -10.76 1.52
C LEU A 14 -6.51 -12.07 0.90
N ASP A 15 -7.69 -12.01 0.31
CA ASP A 15 -8.35 -13.16 -0.31
C ASP A 15 -7.68 -13.57 -1.64
N ASP A 16 -7.13 -12.60 -2.39
CA ASP A 16 -6.41 -12.82 -3.64
C ASP A 16 -4.88 -12.78 -3.42
N PRO A 17 -4.14 -13.84 -3.73
CA PRO A 17 -2.68 -13.87 -3.58
C PRO A 17 -1.92 -12.90 -4.49
N PHE A 18 -2.56 -12.34 -5.53
CA PHE A 18 -1.95 -11.34 -6.40
C PHE A 18 -2.40 -9.91 -6.08
N GLU A 19 -3.35 -9.74 -5.18
CA GLU A 19 -3.72 -8.41 -4.71
C GLU A 19 -2.57 -7.81 -3.89
N PRO A 20 -2.10 -6.59 -4.24
CA PRO A 20 -1.04 -5.96 -3.48
C PRO A 20 -1.56 -5.46 -2.13
N GLU A 21 -0.76 -5.65 -1.09
CA GLU A 21 -0.99 -4.99 0.19
C GLU A 21 -0.82 -3.48 -0.01
N MET A 22 -1.79 -2.67 0.45
CA MET A 22 -1.77 -1.24 0.20
C MET A 22 -1.54 -0.43 1.47
N ILE A 23 -0.43 0.32 1.51
CA ILE A 23 -0.04 1.13 2.66
C ILE A 23 0.20 2.57 2.22
N LEU A 24 -0.72 3.48 2.56
CA LEU A 24 -0.55 4.90 2.27
C LEU A 24 0.64 5.47 3.06
N VAL A 25 1.56 6.15 2.37
CA VAL A 25 2.75 6.76 2.97
C VAL A 25 2.81 8.25 2.68
N GLN A 26 3.49 9.01 3.54
CA GLN A 26 3.67 10.45 3.36
C GLN A 26 4.96 10.80 2.60
N SER A 27 5.86 9.84 2.42
CA SER A 27 7.12 10.06 1.71
C SER A 27 7.70 8.75 1.19
N THR A 28 8.54 8.85 0.17
CA THR A 28 9.30 7.73 -0.38
C THR A 28 10.26 7.12 0.65
N GLY A 29 10.85 7.95 1.53
CA GLY A 29 11.69 7.47 2.62
C GLY A 29 10.94 6.58 3.61
N MET A 30 9.66 6.88 3.87
CA MET A 30 8.81 6.04 4.71
C MET A 30 8.51 4.70 4.03
N ALA A 31 8.22 4.69 2.72
CA ALA A 31 8.05 3.44 1.96
C ALA A 31 9.29 2.55 2.04
N GLN A 32 10.47 3.13 1.81
CA GLN A 32 11.74 2.39 1.88
C GLN A 32 12.00 1.82 3.27
N TRP A 33 11.80 2.62 4.32
CA TRP A 33 11.97 2.16 5.69
C TRP A 33 11.01 1.01 6.01
N LEU A 34 9.73 1.15 5.65
CA LEU A 34 8.72 0.10 5.84
C LEU A 34 9.09 -1.20 5.12
N GLN A 35 9.47 -1.11 3.84
CA GLN A 35 9.85 -2.27 3.06
C GLN A 35 11.05 -3.01 3.68
N MET A 36 12.07 -2.28 4.13
CA MET A 36 13.23 -2.88 4.82
C MET A 36 12.82 -3.53 6.14
N THR A 37 12.10 -2.81 6.99
CA THR A 37 11.64 -3.29 8.30
C THR A 37 10.77 -4.54 8.19
N LEU A 38 9.78 -4.54 7.29
CA LEU A 38 8.91 -5.69 7.06
C LEU A 38 9.72 -6.89 6.53
N SER A 39 10.65 -6.66 5.59
CA SER A 39 11.47 -7.74 5.04
C SER A 39 12.40 -8.38 6.09
N GLN A 40 12.97 -7.59 7.00
CA GLN A 40 13.80 -8.10 8.09
C GLN A 40 13.01 -8.97 9.06
N LYS A 41 11.72 -8.66 9.27
CA LYS A 41 10.88 -9.37 10.22
C LYS A 41 10.21 -10.61 9.64
N PHE A 42 9.68 -10.51 8.42
CA PHE A 42 8.94 -11.60 7.76
C PHE A 42 9.81 -12.43 6.81
N GLY A 43 11.07 -12.04 6.60
CA GLY A 43 12.00 -12.65 5.65
C GLY A 43 11.80 -12.17 4.20
N ILE A 44 10.65 -11.57 3.89
CA ILE A 44 10.33 -10.97 2.59
C ILE A 44 9.30 -9.85 2.78
N ALA A 45 9.44 -8.78 1.99
CA ALA A 45 8.40 -7.77 1.78
C ALA A 45 8.24 -7.59 0.27
N ALA A 46 7.12 -8.04 -0.29
CA ALA A 46 6.85 -8.08 -1.71
C ALA A 46 5.37 -7.82 -1.98
N ASN A 47 5.05 -7.40 -3.21
CA ASN A 47 3.69 -7.06 -3.64
C ASN A 47 3.00 -6.05 -2.70
N ILE A 48 3.70 -4.97 -2.34
CA ILE A 48 3.17 -3.90 -1.49
C ILE A 48 3.19 -2.60 -2.30
N ASP A 49 2.03 -1.96 -2.39
CA ASP A 49 1.88 -0.63 -2.98
C ASP A 49 1.96 0.45 -1.90
N PHE A 50 2.79 1.46 -2.15
CA PHE A 50 2.99 2.60 -1.26
C PHE A 50 2.54 3.93 -1.90
N PRO A 51 1.24 4.13 -2.16
CA PRO A 51 0.77 5.36 -2.77
C PRO A 51 0.86 6.53 -1.77
N LEU A 52 1.10 7.73 -2.31
CA LEU A 52 0.89 8.95 -1.54
C LEU A 52 -0.63 9.20 -1.39
N PRO A 53 -1.08 9.95 -0.37
CA PRO A 53 -2.50 10.23 -0.19
C PRO A 53 -3.16 10.82 -1.43
N ALA A 54 -2.51 11.78 -2.09
CA ALA A 54 -3.06 12.42 -3.29
C ALA A 54 -3.24 11.44 -4.46
N SER A 55 -2.23 10.60 -4.72
CA SER A 55 -2.30 9.63 -5.83
C SER A 55 -3.30 8.51 -5.53
N PHE A 56 -3.41 8.09 -4.28
CA PHE A 56 -4.43 7.12 -3.86
C PHE A 56 -5.85 7.65 -4.06
N ILE A 57 -6.13 8.89 -3.63
CA ILE A 57 -7.45 9.50 -3.81
C ILE A 57 -7.81 9.63 -5.29
N TRP A 58 -6.84 10.01 -6.13
CA TRP A 58 -7.06 10.06 -7.58
C TRP A 58 -7.36 8.68 -8.18
N ASP A 59 -6.60 7.66 -7.79
CA ASP A 59 -6.87 6.27 -8.20
C ASP A 59 -8.28 5.84 -7.79
N MET A 60 -8.74 6.19 -6.58
CA MET A 60 -10.11 5.92 -6.15
C MET A 60 -11.16 6.67 -6.97
N PHE A 61 -10.90 7.92 -7.38
CA PHE A 61 -11.80 8.63 -8.30
C PHE A 61 -11.92 7.92 -9.63
N VAL A 62 -10.81 7.48 -10.22
CA VAL A 62 -10.80 6.73 -11.49
C VAL A 62 -11.56 5.40 -11.38
N ARG A 63 -11.47 4.72 -10.23
CA ARG A 63 -12.12 3.42 -10.02
C ARG A 63 -13.61 3.53 -9.72
N VAL A 64 -14.03 4.54 -8.98
CA VAL A 64 -15.39 4.64 -8.43
C VAL A 64 -16.29 5.54 -9.28
N LEU A 65 -15.76 6.61 -9.87
CA LEU A 65 -16.54 7.57 -10.65
C LEU A 65 -16.42 7.29 -12.16
N PRO A 66 -17.53 7.40 -12.91
CA PRO A 66 -17.48 7.26 -14.37
C PRO A 66 -16.75 8.45 -15.01
N GLU A 67 -16.11 8.19 -16.14
CA GLU A 67 -15.55 9.21 -17.05
C GLU A 67 -14.40 10.08 -16.47
N ILE A 68 -13.72 9.62 -15.41
CA ILE A 68 -12.50 10.29 -14.91
C ILE A 68 -11.28 9.87 -15.74
N PRO A 69 -10.44 10.81 -16.21
CA PRO A 69 -9.23 10.48 -16.95
C PRO A 69 -8.21 9.77 -16.05
N LYS A 70 -7.45 8.83 -16.63
CA LYS A 70 -6.49 8.00 -15.90
C LYS A 70 -5.36 8.80 -15.23
N GLU A 71 -5.06 9.99 -15.73
CA GLU A 71 -4.02 10.87 -15.21
C GLU A 71 -4.64 12.15 -14.66
N SER A 72 -4.18 12.58 -13.48
CA SER A 72 -4.48 13.90 -12.93
C SER A 72 -3.65 14.95 -13.68
N ALA A 73 -4.28 16.06 -14.09
CA ALA A 73 -3.61 17.19 -14.72
C ALA A 73 -2.60 17.89 -13.79
#